data_AF-K1R3H5-F1
#
_entry.id   AF-K1R3H5-F1
#
_cell.length_a   1.000
_cell.length_b   1.000
_cell.length_c   1.000
_cell.angle_alpha   90.00
_cell.angle_beta   90.00
_cell.angle_gamma   90.00
#
_symmetry.space_group_name_H-M   'P 1'
#
loop_
_entity.id
_entity.type
_entity.pdbx_description
1 polymer ?
#
loop_
_entity_poly.entity_id
_entity_poly.type
_entity_poly.pdbx_seq_one_letter_code
_entity_poly.pdbx_strand_id
1 'polypeptide(L)'
;MIYITGDTHGEVERLVPSKLRALKEGDTLIVCGDFGFIWDGSKKEQKILKQLGKRKYNICFIDGTHENFSLLNGYGVSEWNGGKVHKIYDNLYHLMRGQIYNIDGKSVFTMGGGESPDIDIRSENDGWSRDEIPSQDELLEGAKKS
;
A
#
# COMPACT_ATOMS: atom_id res chain seq x y z
N MET A 1 9.51 2.61 -15.48
CA MET A 1 8.51 1.56 -15.81
C MET A 1 7.65 1.25 -14.60
N ILE A 2 6.37 0.93 -14.82
CA ILE A 2 5.44 0.47 -13.78
C ILE A 2 5.23 -1.05 -13.92
N TYR A 3 5.30 -1.76 -12.79
CA TYR A 3 4.98 -3.17 -12.65
C TYR A 3 3.88 -3.33 -11.61
N ILE A 4 3.00 -4.30 -11.79
CA ILE A 4 1.83 -4.52 -10.92
C ILE A 4 1.84 -5.97 -10.45
N THR A 5 1.60 -6.17 -9.16
CA THR A 5 1.34 -7.47 -8.52
C THR A 5 0.26 -7.25 -7.45
N GLY A 6 -0.27 -8.32 -6.86
CA GLY A 6 -1.07 -8.25 -5.65
C GLY A 6 -0.76 -9.43 -4.75
N ASP A 7 -1.48 -9.51 -3.63
CA ASP A 7 -1.60 -10.74 -2.85
C ASP A 7 -0.25 -11.31 -2.37
N THR A 8 0.46 -10.48 -1.59
CA THR A 8 1.76 -10.87 -1.05
C THR A 8 1.66 -11.56 0.31
N HIS A 9 0.60 -11.29 1.09
CA HIS A 9 0.33 -11.88 2.40
C HIS A 9 1.56 -11.93 3.35
N GLY A 10 2.45 -10.92 3.27
CA GLY A 10 3.66 -10.90 4.09
C GLY A 10 4.74 -11.93 3.70
N GLU A 11 4.60 -12.61 2.56
CA GLU A 11 5.58 -13.56 2.04
C GLU A 11 6.74 -12.81 1.38
N VAL A 12 7.84 -12.61 2.12
CA VAL A 12 9.07 -11.94 1.62
C VAL A 12 9.59 -12.61 0.35
N GLU A 13 9.41 -13.93 0.23
CA GLU A 13 9.80 -14.77 -0.90
C GLU A 13 9.14 -14.35 -2.22
N ARG A 14 8.04 -13.59 -2.20
CA ARG A 14 7.41 -13.01 -3.39
C ARG A 14 8.12 -11.74 -3.86
N LEU A 15 8.73 -11.01 -2.94
CA LEU A 15 9.41 -9.72 -3.18
C LEU A 15 10.95 -9.83 -3.15
N VAL A 16 11.49 -11.03 -3.34
CA VAL A 16 12.94 -11.23 -3.43
C VAL A 16 13.49 -10.72 -4.77
N PRO A 17 14.71 -10.13 -4.79
CA PRO A 17 15.31 -9.59 -6.01
C PRO A 17 15.47 -10.63 -7.12
N SER A 18 15.64 -11.90 -6.75
CA SER A 18 15.80 -13.00 -7.70
C SER A 18 14.53 -13.28 -8.51
N LYS A 19 13.35 -12.95 -8.00
CA LYS A 19 12.06 -13.01 -8.73
C LYS A 19 11.74 -11.70 -9.43
N LEU A 20 12.31 -10.60 -8.94
CA LEU A 20 12.09 -9.23 -9.42
C LEU A 20 13.26 -8.70 -10.27
N ARG A 21 13.96 -9.57 -11.02
CA ARG A 21 15.19 -9.20 -11.77
C ARG A 21 14.95 -8.19 -12.90
N ALA A 22 13.72 -8.12 -13.41
CA ALA A 22 13.35 -7.18 -14.46
C ALA A 22 13.35 -5.71 -13.96
N LEU A 23 13.18 -5.50 -12.65
CA LEU A 23 13.11 -4.17 -12.06
C LEU A 23 14.48 -3.48 -12.05
N LYS A 24 14.54 -2.32 -12.69
CA LYS A 24 15.71 -1.45 -12.75
C LYS A 24 15.61 -0.36 -11.69
N GLU A 25 16.67 0.42 -11.58
CA GLU A 25 16.66 1.58 -10.68
C GLU A 25 15.60 2.60 -11.13
N GLY A 26 14.85 3.14 -10.17
CA GLY A 26 13.76 4.09 -10.44
C GLY A 26 12.45 3.48 -10.98
N ASP A 27 12.43 2.20 -11.34
CA ASP A 27 11.17 1.51 -11.66
C ASP A 27 10.25 1.48 -10.42
N THR A 28 8.95 1.31 -10.65
CA THR A 28 7.96 1.24 -9.58
C THR A 28 7.18 -0.07 -9.66
N LEU A 29 7.18 -0.83 -8.56
CA LEU A 29 6.32 -1.98 -8.34
C LEU A 29 5.13 -1.55 -7.48
N ILE A 30 3.91 -1.76 -7.96
CA ILE A 30 2.68 -1.49 -7.23
C ILE A 30 2.09 -2.84 -6.79
N VAL A 31 1.86 -3.01 -5.48
CA VAL A 31 1.17 -4.15 -4.87
C VAL A 31 -0.29 -3.76 -4.60
N CYS A 32 -1.22 -4.37 -5.34
CA CYS A 32 -2.65 -4.11 -5.27
C CYS A 32 -3.32 -4.92 -4.17
N GLY A 33 -3.16 -4.49 -2.92
CA GLY A 33 -3.77 -5.11 -1.75
C GLY A 33 -2.97 -6.30 -1.18
N ASP A 34 -3.32 -6.66 0.06
CA ASP A 34 -2.74 -7.75 0.85
C ASP A 34 -1.21 -7.68 0.87
N PHE A 35 -0.69 -6.49 1.19
CA PHE A 35 0.74 -6.30 1.41
C PHE A 35 1.22 -7.17 2.58
N GLY A 36 0.49 -7.17 3.69
CA GLY A 36 0.66 -8.16 4.77
C GLY A 36 1.96 -8.04 5.58
N PHE A 37 2.71 -6.94 5.47
CA PHE A 37 3.95 -6.72 6.23
C PHE A 37 3.83 -5.70 7.37
N ILE A 38 2.64 -5.15 7.66
CA ILE A 38 2.45 -4.09 8.67
C ILE A 38 1.31 -4.51 9.62
N TRP A 39 1.66 -4.96 10.81
CA TRP A 39 0.73 -5.56 11.78
C TRP A 39 1.04 -5.22 13.23
N ASP A 40 2.30 -5.33 13.65
CA ASP A 40 2.67 -5.31 15.07
C ASP A 40 3.79 -4.32 15.42
N GLY A 41 4.44 -3.72 14.41
CA GLY A 41 5.56 -2.80 14.62
C GLY A 41 6.80 -3.45 15.23
N SER A 42 6.88 -4.79 15.24
CA SER A 42 7.97 -5.53 15.85
C SER A 42 9.32 -5.26 15.17
N LYS A 43 10.42 -5.53 15.89
CA LYS A 43 11.77 -5.42 15.30
C LYS A 43 11.96 -6.29 14.05
N LYS A 44 11.26 -7.43 13.97
CA LYS A 44 11.29 -8.32 12.81
C LYS A 44 10.61 -7.66 11.61
N GLU A 45 9.42 -7.11 11.82
CA GLU A 45 8.66 -6.35 10.83
C GLU A 45 9.49 -5.18 10.28
N GLN A 46 10.00 -4.34 11.19
CA GLN A 46 10.80 -3.16 10.83
C GLN A 46 12.07 -3.53 10.03
N LYS A 47 12.67 -4.70 10.32
CA LYS A 47 13.81 -5.21 9.54
C LYS A 47 13.40 -5.58 8.11
N ILE A 48 12.22 -6.18 7.93
CA ILE A 48 11.69 -6.54 6.61
C ILE A 48 11.34 -5.27 5.82
N LEU A 49 10.60 -4.34 6.41
CA LEU A 49 10.24 -3.06 5.78
C LEU A 49 11.49 -2.29 5.34
N LYS A 50 12.54 -2.26 6.16
CA LYS A 50 13.84 -1.68 5.82
C LYS A 50 14.54 -2.40 4.67
N GLN A 51 14.43 -3.72 4.57
CA GLN A 51 14.99 -4.48 3.44
C GLN A 51 14.24 -4.19 2.14
N LEU A 52 12.92 -4.05 2.21
CA LEU A 52 12.07 -3.69 1.07
C LEU A 52 12.29 -2.23 0.63
N GLY A 53 12.39 -1.29 1.57
CA GLY A 53 12.60 0.12 1.25
C GLY A 53 14.01 0.46 0.73
N LYS A 54 15.01 -0.39 1.00
CA LYS A 54 16.38 -0.21 0.47
C LYS A 54 16.58 -0.70 -0.96
N ARG A 55 15.53 -1.13 -1.65
CA ARG A 55 15.63 -1.55 -3.06
C ARG A 55 15.93 -0.34 -3.93
N LYS A 56 16.60 -0.56 -5.05
CA LYS A 56 16.89 0.47 -6.06
C LYS A 56 15.64 0.95 -6.84
N TYR A 57 14.55 0.23 -6.72
CA TYR A 57 13.24 0.54 -7.29
C TYR A 57 12.27 0.90 -6.15
N ASN A 58 11.20 1.58 -6.51
CA ASN A 58 10.11 1.90 -5.60
C ASN A 58 9.21 0.68 -5.42
N ILE A 59 8.82 0.41 -4.18
CA ILE A 59 7.74 -0.51 -3.84
C ILE A 59 6.60 0.36 -3.29
N CYS A 60 5.47 0.31 -3.96
CA CYS A 60 4.25 0.97 -3.58
C CYS A 60 3.21 -0.10 -3.27
N PHE A 61 2.36 0.12 -2.28
CA PHE A 61 1.17 -0.70 -2.07
C PHE A 61 -0.05 0.20 -1.86
N ILE A 62 -1.21 -0.35 -2.21
CA ILE A 62 -2.53 0.23 -1.92
C ILE A 62 -3.27 -0.70 -0.97
N ASP A 63 -4.22 -0.17 -0.23
CA ASP A 63 -4.96 -0.93 0.77
C ASP A 63 -5.65 -2.18 0.18
N GLY A 64 -5.46 -3.33 0.84
CA GLY A 64 -6.28 -4.53 0.67
C GLY A 64 -7.48 -4.60 1.63
N THR A 65 -8.12 -5.77 1.67
CA THR A 65 -9.21 -6.07 2.63
C THR A 65 -8.68 -6.39 4.03
N HIS A 66 -7.43 -6.85 4.15
CA HIS A 66 -6.84 -7.24 5.43
C HIS A 66 -5.60 -6.41 5.75
N GLU A 67 -5.79 -5.15 6.14
CA GLU A 67 -4.70 -4.25 6.56
C GLU A 67 -4.92 -3.65 7.94
N ASN A 68 -3.82 -3.33 8.64
CA ASN A 68 -3.87 -2.64 9.93
C ASN A 68 -3.92 -1.12 9.70
N PHE A 69 -5.12 -0.60 9.42
CA PHE A 69 -5.36 0.83 9.15
C PHE A 69 -4.92 1.74 10.30
N SER A 70 -5.12 1.30 11.55
CA SER A 70 -4.68 2.09 12.72
C SER A 70 -3.17 2.31 12.73
N LEU A 71 -2.38 1.30 12.34
CA LEU A 71 -0.93 1.42 12.27
C LEU A 71 -0.50 2.20 11.02
N LEU A 72 -1.16 1.96 9.88
CA LEU A 72 -0.91 2.69 8.63
C LEU A 72 -1.13 4.20 8.78
N ASN A 73 -2.23 4.61 9.41
CA ASN A 73 -2.56 6.01 9.68
C ASN A 73 -1.62 6.66 10.72
N GLY A 74 -0.81 5.86 11.42
CA GLY A 74 0.25 6.35 12.30
C GLY A 74 1.54 6.75 11.57
N TYR A 75 1.73 6.34 10.31
CA TYR A 75 2.90 6.71 9.53
C TYR A 75 2.80 8.16 9.02
N GLY A 76 3.95 8.82 8.91
CA GLY A 76 4.02 10.20 8.43
C GLY A 76 3.52 10.34 6.97
N VAL A 77 2.66 11.31 6.74
CA VAL A 77 2.19 11.69 5.40
C VAL A 77 3.26 12.55 4.72
N SER A 78 3.55 12.26 3.45
CA SER A 78 4.41 13.07 2.59
C SER A 78 3.88 13.09 1.16
N GLU A 79 4.42 13.94 0.31
CA GLU A 79 4.09 13.94 -1.13
C GLU A 79 5.10 13.12 -1.92
N TRP A 80 4.60 12.32 -2.85
CA TRP A 80 5.41 11.56 -3.79
C TRP A 80 4.69 11.44 -5.12
N ASN A 81 5.38 11.74 -6.22
CA ASN A 81 4.83 11.67 -7.59
C ASN A 81 3.45 12.35 -7.76
N GLY A 82 3.22 13.47 -7.07
CA GLY A 82 2.00 14.27 -7.22
C GLY A 82 0.81 13.86 -6.33
N GLY A 83 0.96 12.81 -5.52
CA GLY A 83 -0.06 12.39 -4.55
C GLY A 83 0.48 12.28 -3.13
N LYS A 84 -0.42 12.20 -2.16
CA LYS A 84 -0.06 11.96 -0.75
C LYS A 84 0.25 10.48 -0.54
N VAL A 85 1.27 10.17 0.27
CA VAL A 85 1.66 8.80 0.62
C VAL A 85 1.95 8.71 2.11
N HIS A 86 1.72 7.54 2.72
CA HIS A 86 2.43 7.23 3.96
C HIS A 86 3.83 6.75 3.61
N LYS A 87 4.85 7.46 4.10
CA LYS A 87 6.24 7.07 3.87
C LYS A 87 6.66 6.03 4.90
N ILE A 88 6.73 4.78 4.48
CA ILE A 88 7.05 3.66 5.35
C ILE A 88 8.57 3.58 5.59
N TYR A 89 9.36 3.47 4.51
CA TYR A 89 10.83 3.44 4.61
C TYR A 89 11.51 3.68 3.26
N ASP A 90 12.38 4.69 3.13
CA ASP A 90 13.13 5.03 1.90
C ASP A 90 12.25 4.92 0.62
N ASN A 91 12.40 3.86 -0.19
CA ASN A 91 11.66 3.61 -1.42
C ASN A 91 10.39 2.74 -1.24
N LEU A 92 9.88 2.60 -0.01
CA LEU A 92 8.65 1.89 0.32
C LEU A 92 7.55 2.88 0.73
N TYR A 93 6.46 2.88 -0.04
CA TYR A 93 5.38 3.85 0.07
C TYR A 93 4.01 3.16 0.14
N HIS A 94 3.14 3.67 1.00
CA HIS A 94 1.72 3.39 0.93
C HIS A 94 1.04 4.49 0.12
N LEU A 95 0.38 4.13 -0.98
CA LEU A 95 -0.37 5.08 -1.80
C LEU A 95 -1.76 5.26 -1.22
N MET A 96 -2.05 6.46 -0.71
CA MET A 96 -3.31 6.78 -0.06
C MET A 96 -4.48 6.71 -1.06
N ARG A 97 -5.66 6.33 -0.58
CA ARG A 97 -6.88 6.24 -1.40
C ARG A 97 -7.28 7.60 -1.96
N GLY A 98 -7.93 7.59 -3.12
CA GLY A 98 -8.45 8.79 -3.76
C GLY A 98 -7.37 9.70 -4.38
N GLN A 99 -6.09 9.30 -4.33
CA GLN A 99 -5.00 10.07 -4.91
C GLN A 99 -4.77 9.69 -6.38
N ILE A 100 -4.22 10.64 -7.13
CA ILE A 100 -3.70 10.42 -8.48
C ILE A 100 -2.21 10.69 -8.45
N TYR A 101 -1.42 9.76 -8.95
CA TYR A 101 0.03 9.84 -9.06
C TYR A 101 0.46 9.95 -10.52
N ASN A 102 1.55 10.66 -10.77
CA ASN A 102 2.22 10.67 -12.07
C ASN A 102 3.50 9.84 -11.97
N ILE A 103 3.43 8.60 -12.45
CA ILE A 103 4.52 7.63 -12.39
C ILE A 103 4.91 7.28 -13.82
N ASP A 104 6.18 7.50 -14.19
CA ASP A 104 6.70 7.19 -15.53
C ASP A 104 5.88 7.84 -16.67
N GLY A 105 5.40 9.06 -16.45
CA GLY A 105 4.57 9.81 -17.39
C GLY A 105 3.12 9.31 -17.51
N LYS A 106 2.67 8.44 -16.60
CA LYS A 106 1.30 7.90 -16.56
C LYS A 106 0.58 8.37 -15.30
N SER A 107 -0.67 8.77 -15.47
CA SER A 107 -1.59 9.01 -14.37
C SER A 107 -2.08 7.67 -13.79
N VAL A 108 -1.86 7.46 -12.50
CA VAL A 108 -2.27 6.27 -11.75
C VAL A 108 -3.22 6.72 -10.65
N PHE A 109 -4.50 6.38 -10.77
CA PHE A 109 -5.48 6.57 -9.71
C PHE A 109 -5.44 5.37 -8.76
N THR A 110 -5.42 5.63 -7.45
CA THR A 110 -5.39 4.59 -6.43
C THR A 110 -6.68 4.54 -5.65
N MET A 111 -7.25 3.34 -5.63
CA MET A 111 -8.40 3.01 -4.82
C MET A 111 -8.19 1.60 -4.30
N GLY A 112 -8.12 1.47 -2.99
CA GLY A 112 -7.95 0.20 -2.27
C GLY A 112 -9.10 -0.02 -1.30
N GLY A 113 -9.07 -1.15 -0.61
CA GLY A 113 -10.18 -1.63 0.21
C GLY A 113 -11.20 -2.41 -0.61
N GLY A 114 -11.91 -3.32 0.06
CA GLY A 114 -12.88 -4.21 -0.57
C GLY A 114 -13.62 -5.03 0.47
N GLU A 115 -14.89 -5.33 0.19
CA GLU A 115 -15.78 -6.09 1.07
C GLU A 115 -15.30 -7.54 1.17
N SER A 116 -14.98 -8.01 2.38
CA SER A 116 -14.81 -9.45 2.62
C SER A 116 -16.19 -10.11 2.69
N PRO A 117 -16.47 -11.22 1.98
CA PRO A 117 -17.72 -11.96 2.13
C PRO A 117 -17.96 -12.51 3.55
N ASP A 118 -16.95 -12.48 4.43
CA ASP A 118 -16.99 -13.03 5.79
C ASP A 118 -17.48 -12.03 6.87
N ILE A 119 -18.34 -11.06 6.51
CA ILE A 119 -18.89 -10.07 7.46
C ILE A 119 -20.02 -10.64 8.34
N ASP A 120 -20.47 -11.88 8.15
CA ASP A 120 -21.61 -12.40 8.94
C ASP A 120 -21.25 -12.96 10.33
N ILE A 121 -19.97 -13.05 10.75
CA ILE A 121 -19.63 -13.61 12.09
C ILE A 121 -18.44 -12.92 12.79
N ARG A 122 -18.17 -11.64 12.56
CA ARG A 122 -17.18 -10.89 13.38
C ARG A 122 -17.86 -9.79 14.18
N SER A 123 -18.06 -10.13 15.45
CA SER A 123 -18.72 -9.38 16.52
C SER A 123 -18.52 -7.86 16.48
N GLU A 124 -19.60 -7.16 16.82
CA GLU A 124 -19.85 -5.71 16.93
C GLU A 124 -18.86 -4.86 17.77
N ASN A 125 -17.66 -5.36 18.06
CA ASN A 125 -16.63 -4.68 18.87
C ASN A 125 -15.31 -4.38 18.14
N ASP A 126 -15.11 -4.81 16.89
CA ASP A 126 -13.88 -4.51 16.15
C ASP A 126 -14.04 -3.26 15.27
N GLY A 127 -13.43 -2.16 15.69
CA GLY A 127 -13.35 -0.91 14.91
C GLY A 127 -12.58 -1.04 13.58
N TRP A 128 -12.06 -2.23 13.26
CA TRP A 128 -11.26 -2.53 12.06
C TRP A 128 -12.09 -2.56 10.77
N SER A 129 -13.35 -3.01 10.84
CA SER A 129 -14.21 -3.18 9.65
C SER A 129 -14.66 -1.86 9.01
N ARG A 130 -14.65 -0.74 9.75
CA ARG A 130 -15.12 0.56 9.23
C ARG A 130 -14.14 1.21 8.25
N ASP A 131 -12.84 0.96 8.39
CA ASP A 131 -11.80 1.54 7.54
C ASP A 131 -11.51 0.69 6.28
N GLU A 132 -12.06 -0.53 6.22
CA GLU A 132 -11.99 -1.41 5.03
C GLU A 132 -12.74 -0.81 3.83
N ILE A 133 -13.78 -0.01 4.09
CA ILE A 133 -14.57 0.67 3.08
C ILE A 133 -14.02 2.08 2.87
N PRO A 134 -13.81 2.52 1.61
CA PRO A 134 -13.41 3.89 1.35
C PRO A 134 -14.38 4.92 1.90
N SER A 135 -13.83 5.95 2.54
CA SER A 135 -14.60 7.07 3.06
C SER A 135 -15.13 7.98 1.95
N GLN A 136 -16.19 8.73 2.25
CA GLN A 136 -16.75 9.70 1.32
C GLN A 136 -15.72 10.76 0.90
N ASP A 137 -14.83 11.18 1.79
CA ASP A 137 -13.80 12.16 1.49
C ASP A 137 -12.75 11.61 0.52
N GLU A 138 -12.35 10.35 0.65
CA GLU A 138 -11.43 9.69 -0.29
C GLU A 138 -12.04 9.57 -1.69
N LEU A 139 -13.34 9.25 -1.77
CA LEU A 139 -14.09 9.22 -3.02
C LEU A 139 -14.16 10.63 -3.66
N LEU A 140 -14.41 11.65 -2.85
CA LEU A 140 -14.49 13.04 -3.31
C LEU A 140 -13.12 13.62 -3.72
N GLU A 141 -12.03 13.21 -3.07
CA GLU A 141 -10.68 13.64 -3.43
C GLU A 141 -10.29 13.08 -4.80
N GLY A 142 -10.66 11.83 -5.09
CA GLY A 142 -10.51 11.23 -6.42
C GLY A 142 -11.32 11.96 -7.49
N ALA A 143 -12.59 12.26 -7.21
CA ALA A 143 -13.49 12.95 -8.15
C ALA A 143 -13.11 14.41 -8.45
N LYS A 144 -12.36 15.07 -7.56
CA LYS A 144 -11.88 16.45 -7.78
C LYS A 144 -10.64 16.53 -8.66
N LYS A 145 -9.87 15.44 -8.78
CA LYS A 145 -8.60 15.39 -9.50
C LYS A 145 -8.70 14.65 -10.85
N SER A 146 -9.84 14.01 -11.14
CA SER A 146 -10.14 13.29 -12.39
C SER A 146 -10.52 14.20 -13.56
#